data_AF-A0A922SNN6-F1
#
_entry.id   AF-A0A922SNN6-F1
#
_cell.length_a   1.000
_cell.length_b   1.000
_cell.length_c   1.000
_cell.angle_alpha   90.00
_cell.angle_beta   90.00
_cell.angle_gamma   90.00
#
_symmetry.space_group_name_H-M   'P 1'
#
loop_
_entity.id
_entity.type
_entity.pdbx_description
1 polymer ?
#
loop_
_entity_poly.entity_id
_entity_poly.type
_entity_poly.pdbx_seq_one_letter_code
_entity_poly.pdbx_strand_id
1 'polypeptide(L)'
;MLSVQLLNSNHFNATKIQFSTFSVYGWVFKNLMWQTLLCYECEKFYTAVDNVKDTCSFVMNVNCPEDQRKLCKNVMRLLRASFSKISACGLFNIDAALHVAHVTLLTNHVIILLQFTFL
;
A
#
# COMPACT_ATOMS: atom_id res chain seq x y z
N MET A 1 -18.27 -13.23 49.81
CA MET A 1 -19.19 -12.47 48.93
C MET A 1 -18.44 -11.39 48.14
N LEU A 2 -17.66 -10.50 48.79
CA LEU A 2 -16.83 -9.49 48.10
C LEU A 2 -15.78 -10.08 47.13
N SER A 3 -15.10 -11.16 47.51
CA SER A 3 -14.06 -11.82 46.71
C SER A 3 -14.59 -12.43 45.40
N VAL A 4 -15.81 -12.96 45.40
CA VAL A 4 -16.47 -13.54 44.22
C VAL A 4 -16.91 -12.46 43.23
N GLN A 5 -17.38 -11.30 43.72
CA GLN A 5 -17.75 -10.16 42.87
C GLN A 5 -16.52 -9.53 42.20
N LEU A 6 -15.40 -9.42 42.92
CA LEU A 6 -14.12 -8.95 42.37
C LEU A 6 -13.57 -9.89 41.27
N LEU A 7 -13.63 -11.20 41.49
CA LEU A 7 -13.20 -12.18 40.50
C LEU A 7 -14.04 -12.12 39.22
N ASN A 8 -15.37 -11.98 39.36
CA ASN A 8 -16.27 -11.91 38.21
C ASN A 8 -16.12 -10.60 37.42
N SER A 9 -15.87 -9.48 38.11
CA SER A 9 -15.56 -8.19 37.48
C SER A 9 -14.25 -8.24 36.70
N ASN A 10 -13.21 -8.86 37.25
CA ASN A 10 -11.92 -9.04 36.58
C ASN A 10 -12.02 -9.95 35.34
N HIS A 11 -12.78 -11.05 35.45
CA HIS A 11 -13.02 -11.96 34.33
C HIS A 11 -13.78 -11.26 33.19
N PHE A 12 -14.86 -10.53 33.50
CA PHE A 12 -15.63 -9.78 32.52
C PHE A 12 -14.84 -8.66 31.85
N ASN A 13 -13.99 -7.95 32.60
CA ASN A 13 -13.09 -6.94 32.05
C ASN A 13 -12.04 -7.57 31.12
N ALA A 14 -11.48 -8.72 31.49
CA ALA A 14 -10.54 -9.44 30.64
C ALA A 14 -11.18 -9.86 29.30
N THR A 15 -12.41 -10.38 29.31
CA THR A 15 -13.12 -10.76 28.08
C THR A 15 -13.37 -9.56 27.16
N LYS A 16 -13.74 -8.41 27.73
CA LYS A 16 -13.93 -7.17 26.96
C LYS A 16 -12.63 -6.66 26.34
N ILE A 17 -11.54 -6.70 27.09
CA ILE A 17 -10.20 -6.31 26.59
C ILE A 17 -9.81 -7.21 25.43
N GLN A 18 -10.00 -8.53 25.56
CA GLN A 18 -9.68 -9.45 24.46
C GLN A 18 -10.50 -9.16 23.20
N PHE A 19 -11.82 -8.99 23.32
CA PHE A 19 -12.67 -8.67 22.16
C PHE A 19 -12.27 -7.34 21.49
N SER A 20 -11.99 -6.31 22.29
CA SER A 20 -11.52 -5.02 21.79
C SER A 20 -10.20 -5.16 21.04
N THR A 21 -9.25 -5.94 21.57
CA THR A 21 -7.96 -6.21 20.93
C THR A 21 -8.12 -6.93 19.58
N PHE A 22 -8.95 -7.97 19.51
CA PHE A 22 -9.24 -8.65 18.24
C PHE A 22 -9.88 -7.73 17.20
N SER A 23 -10.78 -6.84 17.64
CA SER A 23 -11.40 -5.84 16.75
C SER A 23 -10.37 -4.88 16.15
N VAL A 24 -9.42 -4.40 16.96
CA VAL A 24 -8.32 -3.54 16.50
C VAL A 24 -7.44 -4.27 15.50
N TYR A 25 -7.04 -5.51 15.77
CA TYR A 25 -6.24 -6.30 14.83
C TYR A 25 -6.96 -6.53 13.49
N GLY A 26 -8.25 -6.88 13.54
CA GLY A 26 -9.07 -7.02 12.34
C GLY A 26 -9.17 -5.72 11.54
N TRP A 27 -9.31 -4.59 12.22
CA TRP A 27 -9.31 -3.26 11.58
C TRP A 27 -7.98 -2.95 10.90
N VAL A 28 -6.86 -3.15 11.59
CA VAL A 28 -5.52 -2.93 11.03
C VAL A 28 -5.30 -3.83 9.82
N PHE A 29 -5.62 -5.13 9.93
CA PHE A 29 -5.49 -6.07 8.82
C PHE A 29 -6.32 -5.66 7.60
N LYS A 30 -7.57 -5.23 7.81
CA LYS A 30 -8.43 -4.71 6.73
C LYS A 30 -7.78 -3.51 6.02
N ASN A 31 -7.21 -2.57 6.76
CA ASN A 31 -6.54 -1.41 6.17
C ASN A 31 -5.28 -1.81 5.39
N LEU A 32 -4.49 -2.76 5.92
CA LEU A 32 -3.34 -3.31 5.21
C LEU A 32 -3.76 -3.96 3.89
N MET A 33 -4.79 -4.80 3.90
CA MET A 33 -5.32 -5.43 2.68
C MET A 33 -5.74 -4.38 1.62
N TRP A 34 -6.43 -3.31 2.04
CA TRP A 34 -6.79 -2.24 1.12
C TRP A 34 -5.58 -1.50 0.56
N GLN A 35 -4.57 -1.23 1.39
CA GLN A 35 -3.32 -0.64 0.92
C GLN A 35 -2.58 -1.58 -0.05
N THR A 36 -2.57 -2.89 0.18
CA THR A 36 -1.90 -3.87 -0.70
C THR A 36 -2.60 -3.90 -2.06
N LEU A 37 -3.93 -3.98 -2.07
CA LEU A 37 -4.71 -4.00 -3.30
C LEU A 37 -4.51 -2.71 -4.12
N LEU A 38 -4.51 -1.55 -3.45
CA LEU A 38 -4.26 -0.28 -4.11
C LEU A 38 -2.86 -0.24 -4.74
N CYS A 39 -1.83 -0.69 -4.01
CA CYS A 39 -0.47 -0.74 -4.53
C CYS A 39 -0.36 -1.67 -5.74
N TYR A 40 -1.01 -2.83 -5.69
CA TYR A 40 -1.04 -3.80 -6.78
C TYR A 40 -1.67 -3.23 -8.05
N GLU A 41 -2.84 -2.59 -7.95
CA GLU A 41 -3.49 -1.98 -9.12
C GLU A 41 -2.66 -0.80 -9.68
N CYS A 42 -2.03 -0.01 -8.81
CA CYS A 42 -1.12 1.07 -9.23
C CYS A 42 0.09 0.52 -9.98
N GLU A 43 0.73 -0.53 -9.47
CA GLU A 43 1.91 -1.16 -10.09
C GLU A 43 1.56 -1.76 -11.46
N LYS A 44 0.41 -2.44 -11.56
CA LYS A 44 -0.12 -2.93 -12.83
C LYS A 44 -0.38 -1.80 -13.82
N PHE A 45 -0.97 -0.69 -13.36
CA PHE A 45 -1.19 0.49 -14.19
C PHE A 45 0.14 1.13 -14.65
N TYR A 46 1.12 1.27 -13.75
CA TYR A 46 2.44 1.82 -14.10
C TYR A 46 3.16 0.95 -15.13
N THR A 47 3.12 -0.37 -14.96
CA THR A 47 3.71 -1.32 -15.90
C THR A 47 3.05 -1.20 -17.28
N ALA A 48 1.72 -1.09 -17.33
CA ALA A 48 0.99 -0.87 -18.59
C ALA A 48 1.39 0.47 -19.25
N VAL A 49 1.53 1.55 -18.48
CA VAL A 49 1.98 2.85 -19.00
C VAL A 49 3.41 2.79 -19.51
N ASP A 50 4.30 2.08 -18.82
CA ASP A 50 5.70 1.92 -19.22
C ASP A 50 5.82 1.14 -20.54
N ASN A 51 5.07 0.04 -20.67
CA ASN A 51 4.96 -0.73 -21.91
C ASN A 51 4.47 0.14 -23.09
N VAL A 52 3.52 1.06 -22.86
CA VAL A 52 3.05 2.00 -23.88
C VAL A 52 4.14 3.00 -24.26
N LYS A 53 4.91 3.51 -23.30
CA LYS A 53 6.05 4.40 -23.57
C LYS A 53 7.11 3.69 -24.40
N ASP A 54 7.45 2.45 -24.04
CA ASP A 54 8.46 1.65 -24.74
C ASP A 54 8.02 1.34 -26.16
N THR A 55 6.77 0.90 -26.33
CA THR A 55 6.19 0.64 -27.67
C THR A 55 6.20 1.90 -28.52
N CYS A 56 5.81 3.04 -27.96
CA CYS A 56 5.82 4.30 -28.72
C CYS A 56 7.23 4.82 -29.02
N SER A 57 8.19 4.59 -28.13
CA SER A 57 9.60 4.88 -28.37
C SER A 57 10.14 4.03 -29.51
N PHE A 58 9.81 2.75 -29.53
CA PHE A 58 10.18 1.81 -30.60
C PHE A 58 9.56 2.23 -31.95
N VAL A 59 8.26 2.50 -31.99
CA VAL A 59 7.54 2.94 -33.21
C VAL A 59 8.12 4.26 -33.75
N MET A 60 8.61 5.14 -32.89
CA MET A 60 9.25 6.39 -33.31
C MET A 60 10.65 6.18 -33.89
N ASN A 61 11.35 5.11 -33.51
CA ASN A 61 12.68 4.76 -33.99
C ASN A 61 12.63 3.94 -35.29
N VAL A 62 11.60 3.11 -35.47
CA VAL A 62 11.32 2.44 -36.74
C VAL A 62 10.74 3.44 -37.74
N ASN A 63 11.04 3.26 -39.02
CA ASN A 63 10.58 4.13 -40.10
C ASN A 63 9.07 3.92 -40.40
N CYS A 64 8.22 4.24 -39.40
CA CYS A 64 6.77 4.10 -39.45
C CYS A 64 6.10 5.29 -40.17
N PRO A 65 4.85 5.11 -40.64
CA PRO A 65 4.03 6.18 -41.20
C PRO A 65 3.96 7.41 -40.28
N GLU A 66 4.00 8.62 -40.87
CA GLU A 66 4.00 9.89 -40.11
C GLU A 66 2.78 10.02 -39.19
N ASP A 67 1.62 9.46 -39.55
CA ASP A 67 0.42 9.47 -38.72
C ASP A 67 0.60 8.70 -37.41
N GLN A 68 1.23 7.52 -37.48
CA GLN A 68 1.57 6.72 -36.29
C GLN A 68 2.63 7.42 -35.44
N ARG A 69 3.62 8.06 -36.09
CA ARG A 69 4.66 8.81 -35.41
C ARG A 69 4.10 10.01 -34.65
N LYS A 70 3.17 10.76 -35.26
CA LYS A 70 2.45 11.87 -34.60
C LYS A 70 1.63 11.37 -33.42
N LEU A 71 0.90 10.26 -33.58
CA LEU A 71 0.10 9.68 -32.50
C LEU A 71 0.99 9.30 -31.30
N CYS A 72 2.08 8.57 -31.52
CA CYS A 72 2.99 8.21 -30.43
C CYS A 72 3.67 9.43 -29.77
N LYS A 73 4.02 10.48 -30.53
CA LYS A 73 4.51 11.74 -29.95
C LYS A 73 3.46 12.41 -29.05
N ASN A 74 2.20 12.41 -29.46
CA ASN A 74 1.10 12.97 -28.66
C ASN A 74 0.85 12.14 -27.41
N VAL A 75 0.88 10.82 -27.50
CA VAL A 75 0.76 9.92 -26.35
C VAL A 75 1.92 10.14 -25.37
N MET A 76 3.16 10.20 -25.84
CA MET A 76 4.32 10.50 -24.99
C MET A 76 4.22 11.87 -24.32
N ARG A 77 3.75 12.89 -25.04
CA ARG A 77 3.51 14.23 -24.47
C ARG A 77 2.42 14.20 -23.40
N LEU A 78 1.31 13.50 -23.66
CA LEU A 78 0.21 13.35 -22.72
C LEU A 78 0.68 12.61 -21.47
N LEU A 79 1.39 11.51 -21.62
CA LEU A 79 1.98 10.79 -20.49
C LEU A 79 2.97 11.68 -19.74
N ARG A 80 3.87 12.41 -20.41
CA ARG A 80 4.78 13.34 -19.70
C ARG A 80 4.04 14.43 -18.92
N ALA A 81 2.94 14.98 -19.46
CA ALA A 81 2.21 16.09 -18.84
C ALA A 81 1.20 15.64 -17.76
N SER A 82 0.59 14.47 -17.94
CA SER A 82 -0.52 13.98 -17.11
C SER A 82 -0.11 12.82 -16.19
N PHE A 83 0.83 11.97 -16.63
CA PHE A 83 1.30 10.85 -15.83
C PHE A 83 2.39 11.31 -14.86
N SER A 84 1.97 11.53 -13.61
CA SER A 84 2.82 11.45 -12.44
C SER A 84 2.52 10.13 -11.73
N LYS A 85 3.54 9.47 -11.16
CA LYS A 85 3.33 8.30 -10.31
C LYS A 85 2.33 8.72 -9.21
N ILE A 86 1.24 7.97 -9.03
CA ILE A 86 0.19 8.31 -8.06
C ILE A 86 0.88 8.43 -6.70
N SER A 87 0.83 9.63 -6.13
CA SER A 87 1.43 9.92 -4.83
C SER A 87 0.34 10.10 -3.78
N ALA A 88 0.48 9.39 -2.67
CA ALA A 88 -0.33 9.63 -1.50
C ALA A 88 0.13 10.96 -0.88
N CYS A 89 -0.80 11.93 -0.83
CA CYS A 89 -0.57 13.26 -0.28
C CYS A 89 0.63 14.03 -0.88
N GLY A 90 1.06 13.70 -2.11
CA GLY A 90 2.22 14.33 -2.76
C GLY A 90 3.58 14.00 -2.15
N LEU A 91 3.63 13.19 -1.08
CA LEU A 91 4.85 12.93 -0.31
C LEU A 91 5.42 11.54 -0.56
N PHE A 92 4.56 10.57 -0.85
CA PHE A 92 4.98 9.20 -1.10
C PHE A 92 4.34 8.65 -2.37
N ASN A 93 5.17 8.22 -3.30
CA ASN A 93 4.68 7.44 -4.43
C ASN A 93 4.04 6.15 -3.89
N ILE A 94 2.79 5.91 -4.25
CA ILE A 94 2.08 4.67 -3.95
C ILE A 94 2.77 3.59 -4.78
N ASP A 95 3.72 2.93 -4.14
CA ASP A 95 4.59 1.94 -4.71
C ASP A 95 4.65 0.74 -3.76
N ALA A 96 4.83 -0.46 -4.31
CA ALA A 96 4.94 -1.68 -3.51
C ALA A 96 6.07 -1.55 -2.47
N ALA A 97 7.15 -0.84 -2.82
CA ALA A 97 8.26 -0.53 -1.91
C ALA A 97 7.83 0.27 -0.68
N LEU A 98 6.91 1.23 -0.81
CA LEU A 98 6.42 2.03 0.32
C LEU A 98 5.58 1.16 1.27
N HIS A 99 4.72 0.31 0.71
CA HIS A 99 3.93 -0.63 1.50
C HIS A 99 4.84 -1.56 2.29
N VAL A 100 5.81 -2.18 1.62
CA VAL A 100 6.77 -3.10 2.24
C VAL A 100 7.55 -2.40 3.35
N ALA A 101 8.06 -1.19 3.09
CA ALA A 101 8.78 -0.40 4.10
C ALA A 101 7.91 -0.10 5.32
N HIS A 102 6.63 0.23 5.12
CA HIS A 102 5.70 0.50 6.22
C HIS A 102 5.43 -0.74 7.07
N VAL A 103 5.24 -1.91 6.44
CA VAL A 103 5.04 -3.19 7.15
C VAL A 103 6.31 -3.61 7.88
N THR A 104 7.50 -3.42 7.29
CA THR A 104 8.78 -3.71 7.94
C THR A 104 9.00 -2.83 9.16
N LEU A 105 8.72 -1.52 9.06
CA LEU A 105 8.81 -0.60 10.18
C LEU A 105 7.90 -1.03 11.33
N LEU A 106 6.64 -1.35 11.02
CA LEU A 106 5.66 -1.83 11.99
C LEU A 106 6.15 -3.10 12.69
N THR A 107 6.62 -4.07 11.91
CA THR A 107 7.13 -5.36 12.42
C THR A 107 8.32 -5.15 13.35
N ASN A 108 9.28 -4.31 12.95
CA ASN A 108 10.45 -3.98 13.77
C ASN A 108 10.05 -3.32 15.09
N HIS A 109 9.10 -2.37 15.07
CA HIS A 109 8.61 -1.74 16.30
C HIS A 109 7.93 -2.74 17.23
N VAL A 110 7.10 -3.64 16.68
CA VAL A 110 6.47 -4.71 17.45
C VAL A 110 7.52 -5.63 18.09
N ILE A 111 8.55 -6.02 17.34
CA ILE A 111 9.65 -6.86 17.85
C ILE A 111 10.38 -6.16 18.99
N ILE A 112 10.73 -4.87 18.84
CA ILE A 112 11.43 -4.10 19.87
C ILE A 112 10.57 -4.01 21.14
N LEU A 113 9.28 -3.72 21.02
CA LEU A 113 8.36 -3.70 22.16
C LEU A 113 8.25 -5.06 22.85
N LEU A 114 8.25 -6.15 22.06
CA LEU A 114 8.27 -7.51 22.58
C LEU A 114 9.56 -7.78 23.36
N GLN A 115 10.72 -7.39 22.81
CA GLN A 115 12.01 -7.53 23.48
C GLN A 115 12.00 -6.79 24.82
N PHE A 116 11.53 -5.55 24.88
CA PHE A 116 11.41 -4.82 26.16
C PHE A 116 10.43 -5.44 27.16
N THR A 117 9.49 -6.27 26.70
CA THR A 117 8.51 -6.91 27.57
C THR A 117 9.02 -8.25 28.12
N PHE A 118 9.79 -9.00 27.33
CA PHE A 118 10.22 -10.36 27.65
C PHE A 118 11.69 -10.48 28.05
N LEU A 119 12.51 -9.46 27.75
CA LEU A 119 13.93 -9.37 28.10
C LEU A 119 14.10 -8.36 29.26
#